data_AF-A0A421AXX0-F1
#
_entry.id   AF-A0A421AXX0-F1
#
_cell.length_a   1.000
_cell.length_b   1.000
_cell.length_c   1.000
_cell.angle_alpha   90.00
_cell.angle_beta   90.00
_cell.angle_gamma   90.00
#
_symmetry.space_group_name_H-M   'P 1'
#
loop_
_entity.id
_entity.type
_entity.pdbx_description
1 polymer ?
#
loop_
_entity_poly.entity_id
_entity_poly.type
_entity_poly.pdbx_seq_one_letter_code
_entity_poly.pdbx_strand_id
1 'polypeptide(L)'
;MALPGYQAPQGYPLPQYPTLQYPAQQYPPHTQQYPPQQYPGQHYPQPSYPQRTPWPPHGYAPVPRKSNTGMVVSICVVVLLLAGASLVGYVQLAGKRSRSNDVGYSAPTTTASPRTTTTTATTTSTTSRTTTSARTTTIRSSQPTTTTQSGPKPVIALGDNPLFSATNGVNAATCDLPAWRSDPKATQAFFTAALPCFDQAWAPVMQRAGLPYATPKLAFPGGKTWTSPCGTAEAGWAAFYCAQDSTIYMPFEGLQTEKLGTRTGSYLALFAHEFGHHIQALSGVSDAYWDARYAAGDQTPVGLELSRRSELQAQCLGGMWFAGGQHGGGSITDTVIRDMLADGYERGDWQEDLPRDHGSQQHYGAWQEHGFTTNRTAPCNTWLAAAADVS
;
A
#
# COMPACT_ATOMS: atom_id res chain seq x y z
N MET A 1 -22.19 -24.21 56.08
CA MET A 1 -20.76 -23.91 55.83
C MET A 1 -20.62 -23.67 54.34
N ALA A 2 -20.41 -22.42 53.94
CA ALA A 2 -20.19 -22.00 52.56
C ALA A 2 -18.89 -21.19 52.52
N LEU A 3 -18.03 -21.49 51.55
CA LEU A 3 -16.71 -20.88 51.38
C LEU A 3 -16.82 -19.43 50.88
N PRO A 4 -15.88 -18.54 51.25
CA PRO A 4 -15.91 -17.13 50.85
C PRO A 4 -15.53 -16.93 49.38
N GLY A 5 -16.18 -15.96 48.74
CA GLY A 5 -16.00 -15.61 47.33
C GLY A 5 -14.65 -14.94 47.04
N TYR A 6 -14.08 -15.31 45.90
CA TYR A 6 -12.94 -14.63 45.27
C TYR A 6 -13.42 -13.29 44.67
N GLN A 7 -12.86 -12.17 45.13
CA GLN A 7 -12.92 -10.88 44.43
C GLN A 7 -11.74 -10.78 43.46
N ALA A 8 -12.02 -10.43 42.21
CA ALA A 8 -11.00 -10.08 41.22
C ALA A 8 -10.26 -8.80 41.63
N PRO A 9 -8.96 -8.63 41.31
CA PRO A 9 -8.24 -7.40 41.61
C PRO A 9 -8.83 -6.25 40.80
N GLN A 10 -9.04 -5.11 41.45
CA GLN A 10 -9.41 -3.88 40.77
C GLN A 10 -8.31 -3.49 39.78
N GLY A 11 -8.72 -3.26 38.53
CA GLY A 11 -7.85 -2.79 37.47
C GLY A 11 -7.21 -1.46 37.82
N TYR A 12 -5.92 -1.35 37.59
CA TYR A 12 -5.21 -0.07 37.60
C TYR A 12 -5.83 0.85 36.53
N PRO A 13 -6.08 2.13 36.84
CA PRO A 13 -6.56 3.07 35.85
C PRO A 13 -5.49 3.27 34.76
N LEU A 14 -5.89 3.18 33.50
CA LEU A 14 -5.05 3.56 32.37
C LEU A 14 -4.64 5.04 32.53
N PRO A 15 -3.40 5.43 32.16
CA PRO A 15 -3.03 6.84 32.11
C PRO A 15 -3.96 7.58 31.16
N GLN A 16 -4.72 8.53 31.71
CA GLN A 16 -5.50 9.49 30.92
C GLN A 16 -4.50 10.45 30.29
N TYR A 17 -4.15 10.23 29.02
CA TYR A 17 -3.46 11.23 28.23
C TYR A 17 -4.43 12.40 28.00
N PRO A 18 -4.00 13.65 28.21
CA PRO A 18 -4.87 14.81 27.96
C PRO A 18 -5.25 14.80 26.47
N THR A 19 -6.55 14.80 26.19
CA THR A 19 -7.08 15.08 24.86
C THR A 19 -6.71 16.52 24.52
N LEU A 20 -5.71 16.71 23.66
CA LEU A 20 -5.48 17.99 23.01
C LEU A 20 -6.64 18.23 22.03
N GLN A 21 -7.68 18.91 22.51
CA GLN A 21 -8.65 19.57 21.64
C GLN A 21 -7.91 20.72 20.95
N TYR A 22 -7.51 20.50 19.70
CA TYR A 22 -7.09 21.60 18.84
C TYR A 22 -8.33 22.44 18.52
N PRO A 23 -8.33 23.76 18.81
CA PRO A 23 -9.38 24.62 18.30
C PRO A 23 -9.27 24.66 16.78
N ALA A 24 -10.42 24.68 16.09
CA ALA A 24 -10.46 24.98 14.66
C ALA A 24 -9.75 26.32 14.42
N GLN A 25 -8.58 26.30 13.79
CA GLN A 25 -7.88 27.53 13.44
C GLN A 25 -8.66 28.25 12.35
N GLN A 26 -9.31 29.34 12.72
CA GLN A 26 -9.69 30.39 11.78
C GLN A 26 -8.42 31.15 11.40
N TYR A 27 -7.99 31.00 10.15
CA TYR A 27 -6.90 31.82 9.60
C TYR A 27 -7.35 33.29 9.48
N PRO A 28 -6.56 34.27 9.94
CA PRO A 28 -6.82 35.69 9.64
C PRO A 28 -6.48 35.98 8.16
N PRO A 29 -7.14 36.96 7.51
CA PRO A 29 -6.74 37.40 6.18
C PRO A 29 -5.45 38.21 6.28
N HIS A 30 -4.33 37.64 5.84
CA HIS A 30 -3.06 38.36 5.78
C HIS A 30 -2.88 39.04 4.42
N THR A 31 -3.26 40.32 4.34
CA THR A 31 -2.62 41.28 3.45
C THR A 31 -1.57 42.05 4.25
N GLN A 32 -0.33 41.57 4.27
CA GLN A 32 0.84 42.42 4.54
C GLN A 32 2.01 42.01 3.65
N GLN A 33 2.37 42.93 2.76
CA GLN A 33 3.55 42.88 1.92
C GLN A 33 4.79 43.16 2.78
N TYR A 34 5.71 42.21 2.85
CA TYR A 34 7.08 42.47 3.28
C TYR A 34 7.94 42.81 2.05
N PRO A 35 8.91 43.75 2.17
CA PRO A 35 9.81 44.09 1.07
C PRO A 35 10.80 42.94 0.80
N PRO A 36 11.19 42.71 -0.47
CA PRO A 36 12.02 41.56 -0.84
C PRO A 36 13.45 41.74 -0.36
N GLN A 37 13.93 40.82 0.48
CA GLN A 37 15.37 40.62 0.68
C GLN A 37 15.92 39.82 -0.51
N GLN A 38 16.78 40.48 -1.29
CA GLN A 38 17.51 39.86 -2.38
C GLN A 38 18.61 38.95 -1.82
N TYR A 39 18.38 37.65 -1.85
CA TYR A 39 19.46 36.66 -1.81
C TYR A 39 19.83 36.29 -3.26
N PRO A 40 21.12 36.19 -3.60
CA PRO A 40 21.55 35.78 -4.93
C PRO A 40 21.07 34.33 -5.19
N GLY A 41 20.15 34.19 -6.14
CA GLY A 41 19.54 32.92 -6.51
C GLY A 41 20.54 31.98 -7.19
N GLN A 42 21.10 31.05 -6.43
CA GLN A 42 21.72 29.86 -7.00
C GLN A 42 20.59 28.93 -7.49
N HIS A 43 20.38 28.92 -8.81
CA HIS A 43 19.50 27.96 -9.46
C HIS A 43 20.22 26.60 -9.45
N TYR A 44 19.81 25.72 -8.55
CA TYR A 44 20.21 24.32 -8.61
C TYR A 44 19.14 23.52 -9.37
N PRO A 45 19.52 22.75 -10.41
CA PRO A 45 18.57 21.94 -11.16
C PRO A 45 17.94 20.88 -10.25
N GLN A 46 16.62 20.73 -10.37
CA GLN A 46 15.88 19.63 -9.77
C GLN A 46 16.25 18.30 -10.44
N PRO A 47 16.08 17.15 -9.75
CA PRO A 47 16.09 15.86 -10.40
C PRO A 47 14.99 15.83 -11.46
N SER A 48 15.38 15.85 -12.73
CA SER A 48 14.49 15.48 -13.81
C SER A 48 14.24 13.99 -13.72
N TYR A 49 13.09 13.56 -13.20
CA TYR A 49 12.63 12.21 -13.48
C TYR A 49 12.46 12.12 -15.00
N PRO A 50 13.09 11.16 -15.67
CA PRO A 50 12.91 11.03 -17.10
C PRO A 50 11.44 10.68 -17.33
N GLN A 51 10.80 11.42 -18.23
CA GLN A 51 9.70 10.86 -19.02
C GLN A 51 10.25 9.58 -19.64
N ARG A 52 9.90 8.42 -19.08
CA ARG A 52 10.37 7.15 -19.60
C ARG A 52 9.77 6.96 -20.98
N THR A 53 10.63 6.52 -21.89
CA THR A 53 10.22 5.83 -23.11
C THR A 53 9.16 4.77 -22.78
N PRO A 54 8.15 4.56 -23.63
CA PRO A 54 7.15 3.52 -23.44
C PRO A 54 7.84 2.21 -23.10
N TRP A 55 7.33 1.53 -22.07
CA TRP A 55 7.71 0.18 -21.71
C TRP A 55 7.96 -0.67 -22.97
N PRO A 56 9.12 -1.32 -23.15
CA PRO A 56 9.22 -2.34 -24.17
C PRO A 56 8.22 -3.44 -23.79
N PRO A 57 7.39 -3.92 -24.74
CA PRO A 57 6.44 -4.98 -24.46
C PRO A 57 7.19 -6.19 -23.91
N HIS A 58 6.66 -6.75 -22.83
CA HIS A 58 7.18 -7.95 -22.17
C HIS A 58 7.61 -9.00 -23.21
N GLY A 59 8.76 -9.62 -22.95
CA GLY A 59 9.34 -10.67 -23.79
C GLY A 59 8.31 -11.68 -24.24
N TYR A 60 8.37 -11.99 -25.54
CA TYR A 60 7.49 -12.90 -26.27
C TYR A 60 7.10 -14.14 -25.44
N ALA A 61 5.84 -14.19 -25.04
CA ALA A 61 5.16 -15.47 -24.88
C ALA A 61 5.20 -16.21 -26.23
N PRO A 62 5.38 -17.55 -26.24
CA PRO A 62 5.38 -18.30 -27.49
C PRO A 62 4.08 -18.03 -28.26
N VAL A 63 4.22 -17.74 -29.55
CA VAL A 63 3.12 -17.48 -30.50
C VAL A 63 1.90 -18.37 -30.19
N PRO A 64 0.72 -17.79 -29.90
CA PRO A 64 -0.48 -18.60 -29.76
C PRO A 64 -0.76 -19.26 -31.10
N ARG A 65 -0.83 -20.60 -31.11
CA ARG A 65 -1.32 -21.34 -32.27
C ARG A 65 -2.66 -20.77 -32.67
N LYS A 66 -2.83 -20.48 -33.96
CA LYS A 66 -4.03 -19.91 -34.58
C LYS A 66 -5.26 -20.62 -34.02
N SER A 67 -5.95 -19.98 -33.08
CA SER A 67 -7.13 -20.56 -32.46
C SER A 67 -8.34 -20.11 -33.26
N ASN A 68 -9.25 -21.04 -33.56
CA ASN A 68 -10.49 -20.78 -34.27
C ASN A 68 -11.51 -20.02 -33.41
N THR A 69 -11.06 -19.26 -32.41
CA THR A 69 -11.90 -18.57 -31.43
C THR A 69 -12.84 -17.57 -32.09
N GLY A 70 -12.43 -16.92 -33.18
CA GLY A 70 -13.31 -16.07 -33.99
C GLY A 70 -14.48 -16.83 -34.65
N MET A 71 -14.26 -18.10 -35.04
CA MET A 71 -15.32 -18.95 -35.59
C MET A 71 -16.24 -19.48 -34.49
N VAL A 72 -15.68 -19.83 -33.33
CA VAL A 72 -16.46 -20.29 -32.16
C VAL A 72 -17.34 -19.17 -31.60
N VAL A 73 -16.81 -17.95 -31.46
CA VAL A 73 -17.58 -16.78 -31.00
C VAL A 73 -18.69 -16.43 -32.01
N SER A 74 -18.41 -16.51 -33.31
CA SER A 74 -19.42 -16.26 -34.36
C SER A 74 -20.55 -17.30 -34.32
N ILE A 75 -20.23 -18.59 -34.13
CA ILE A 75 -21.23 -19.65 -33.98
C ILE A 75 -22.04 -19.46 -32.69
N CYS A 76 -21.40 -19.12 -31.56
CA CYS A 76 -22.10 -18.85 -30.30
C CYS A 76 -23.04 -17.65 -30.39
N VAL A 77 -22.63 -16.57 -31.07
CA VAL A 77 -23.49 -15.39 -31.29
C VAL A 77 -24.69 -15.75 -32.17
N VAL A 78 -24.50 -16.51 -33.25
CA VAL A 78 -25.61 -16.96 -34.11
C VAL A 78 -26.57 -17.88 -33.35
N VAL A 79 -26.06 -18.83 -32.56
CA VAL A 79 -26.89 -19.73 -31.73
C VAL A 79 -27.66 -18.95 -30.66
N LEU A 80 -27.05 -17.95 -30.01
CA LEU A 80 -27.72 -17.10 -29.03
C LEU A 80 -28.79 -16.20 -29.66
N LEU A 81 -28.55 -15.67 -30.87
CA LEU A 81 -29.55 -14.90 -31.60
C LEU A 81 -30.75 -15.77 -32.03
N LEU A 82 -30.50 -17.01 -32.46
CA LEU A 82 -31.56 -17.97 -32.81
C LEU A 82 -32.36 -18.43 -31.57
N ALA A 83 -31.69 -18.65 -30.43
CA ALA A 83 -32.33 -18.98 -29.17
C ALA A 83 -33.15 -17.78 -28.62
N GLY A 84 -32.63 -16.55 -28.73
CA GLY A 84 -33.32 -15.33 -28.35
C GLY A 84 -34.58 -15.06 -29.20
N ALA A 85 -34.50 -15.27 -30.52
CA ALA A 85 -35.65 -15.16 -31.41
C ALA A 85 -36.74 -16.22 -31.08
N SER A 86 -36.32 -17.41 -30.67
CA SER A 86 -37.23 -18.49 -30.24
C SER A 86 -37.92 -18.17 -28.90
N LEU A 87 -37.22 -17.54 -27.95
CA LEU A 87 -37.77 -17.13 -26.65
C LEU A 87 -38.76 -15.97 -26.78
N VAL A 88 -38.46 -14.97 -27.63
CA VAL A 88 -39.39 -13.85 -27.91
C VAL A 88 -40.66 -14.33 -28.62
N GLY A 89 -40.53 -15.31 -29.53
CA GLY A 89 -41.70 -15.97 -30.15
C GLY A 89 -42.56 -16.75 -29.14
N TYR A 90 -41.94 -17.41 -28.16
CA TYR A 90 -42.66 -18.15 -27.12
C TYR A 90 -43.39 -17.23 -26.12
N VAL A 91 -42.77 -16.10 -25.74
CA VAL A 91 -43.38 -15.12 -24.82
C VAL A 91 -44.55 -14.37 -25.48
N GLN A 92 -44.50 -14.11 -26.79
CA GLN A 92 -45.63 -13.55 -27.55
C GLN A 92 -46.80 -14.53 -27.71
N LEU A 93 -46.56 -15.84 -27.73
CA LEU A 93 -47.61 -16.87 -27.80
C LEU A 93 -48.24 -17.21 -26.43
N ALA A 94 -47.53 -17.01 -25.32
CA ALA A 94 -48.02 -17.26 -23.97
C ALA A 94 -48.78 -16.07 -23.34
N GLY A 95 -48.70 -14.87 -23.95
CA GLY A 95 -49.21 -13.60 -23.41
C GLY A 95 -50.71 -13.33 -23.55
N LYS A 96 -51.57 -14.34 -23.71
CA LYS A 96 -53.03 -14.18 -23.66
C LYS A 96 -53.66 -15.13 -22.65
N ARG A 97 -53.64 -14.75 -21.37
CA ARG A 97 -54.74 -15.05 -20.43
C ARG A 97 -54.69 -14.19 -19.17
N SER A 98 -55.79 -13.45 -19.01
CA SER A 98 -56.45 -13.04 -17.76
C SER A 98 -55.81 -11.99 -16.86
N ARG A 99 -56.41 -10.79 -16.93
CA ARG A 99 -56.44 -9.75 -15.90
C ARG A 99 -57.17 -10.25 -14.65
N SER A 100 -56.67 -9.87 -13.47
CA SER A 100 -57.53 -9.60 -12.30
C SER A 100 -56.80 -8.74 -11.25
N ASN A 101 -57.35 -7.53 -11.14
CA ASN A 101 -57.41 -6.48 -10.11
C ASN A 101 -56.55 -6.49 -8.82
N ASP A 102 -56.03 -5.28 -8.59
CA ASP A 102 -55.70 -4.58 -7.34
C ASP A 102 -56.52 -4.94 -6.10
N VAL A 103 -55.87 -4.97 -4.93
CA VAL A 103 -56.36 -4.37 -3.67
C VAL A 103 -55.22 -4.14 -2.65
N GLY A 104 -54.97 -2.87 -2.33
CA GLY A 104 -55.02 -2.34 -0.96
C GLY A 104 -53.89 -2.64 0.02
N TYR A 105 -52.95 -1.70 0.14
CA TYR A 105 -52.09 -1.54 1.32
C TYR A 105 -52.85 -0.74 2.40
N SER A 106 -52.81 -1.19 3.65
CA SER A 106 -53.15 -0.39 4.84
C SER A 106 -52.11 -0.67 5.92
N ALA A 107 -51.53 0.40 6.44
CA ALA A 107 -50.50 0.41 7.49
C ALA A 107 -51.14 0.57 8.90
N PRO A 108 -50.37 0.73 9.98
CA PRO A 108 -50.16 -0.29 11.00
C PRO A 108 -50.78 0.08 12.36
N THR A 109 -50.98 -0.90 13.26
CA THR A 109 -51.06 -0.59 14.69
C THR A 109 -50.56 -1.74 15.55
N THR A 110 -49.72 -1.35 16.50
CA THR A 110 -49.17 -2.03 17.68
C THR A 110 -50.19 -2.81 18.51
N THR A 111 -49.79 -3.93 19.12
CA THR A 111 -49.73 -4.14 20.59
C THR A 111 -49.53 -5.62 20.98
N ALA A 112 -48.67 -5.82 21.98
CA ALA A 112 -48.58 -6.92 22.96
C ALA A 112 -48.08 -8.33 22.55
N SER A 113 -46.99 -8.72 23.24
CA SER A 113 -46.60 -10.10 23.55
C SER A 113 -47.70 -10.87 24.28
N PRO A 114 -47.68 -12.22 24.17
CA PRO A 114 -47.35 -13.00 25.35
C PRO A 114 -46.35 -14.14 25.13
N ARG A 115 -45.95 -14.68 26.28
CA ARG A 115 -44.81 -15.53 26.62
C ARG A 115 -45.01 -17.03 26.30
N THR A 116 -43.87 -17.70 26.14
CA THR A 116 -43.53 -19.12 26.43
C THR A 116 -44.05 -20.22 25.50
N THR A 117 -43.12 -21.01 24.94
CA THR A 117 -42.82 -22.37 25.43
C THR A 117 -41.56 -22.94 24.78
N THR A 118 -40.77 -23.63 25.60
CA THR A 118 -39.58 -24.42 25.27
C THR A 118 -40.01 -25.80 24.79
N THR A 119 -39.41 -26.31 23.71
CA THR A 119 -39.41 -27.75 23.43
C THR A 119 -38.04 -28.20 22.93
N THR A 120 -37.37 -28.98 23.77
CA THR A 120 -36.16 -29.76 23.49
C THR A 120 -36.54 -30.98 22.64
N ALA A 121 -35.81 -31.24 21.56
CA ALA A 121 -35.91 -32.51 20.82
C ALA A 121 -34.53 -33.20 20.78
N THR A 122 -34.47 -34.32 21.50
CA THR A 122 -33.41 -35.32 21.49
C THR A 122 -33.59 -36.24 20.29
N THR A 123 -32.52 -36.58 19.56
CA THR A 123 -32.57 -37.67 18.57
C THR A 123 -31.45 -38.68 18.84
N THR A 124 -31.91 -39.91 19.00
CA THR A 124 -31.27 -41.16 19.42
C THR A 124 -30.28 -41.72 18.39
N SER A 125 -29.14 -42.20 18.89
CA SER A 125 -28.18 -43.03 18.16
C SER A 125 -28.71 -44.45 17.98
N THR A 126 -28.70 -44.98 16.75
CA THR A 126 -28.98 -46.39 16.47
C THR A 126 -27.70 -47.09 16.02
N THR A 127 -27.29 -48.09 16.78
CA THR A 127 -26.18 -49.00 16.51
C THR A 127 -26.65 -50.15 15.63
N SER A 128 -26.01 -50.38 14.49
CA SER A 128 -26.15 -51.64 13.74
C SER A 128 -24.78 -52.24 13.47
N ARG A 129 -24.60 -53.44 14.02
CA ARG A 129 -23.44 -54.32 13.92
C ARG A 129 -23.66 -55.24 12.73
N THR A 130 -22.76 -55.23 11.74
CA THR A 130 -22.74 -56.25 10.68
C THR A 130 -21.31 -56.72 10.38
N THR A 131 -21.25 -58.01 10.10
CA THR A 131 -20.17 -58.97 10.08
C THR A 131 -19.07 -58.77 9.02
N THR A 132 -17.88 -59.19 9.43
CA THR A 132 -16.63 -59.36 8.69
C THR A 132 -16.79 -60.18 7.42
N SER A 133 -16.25 -59.70 6.30
CA SER A 133 -15.74 -60.56 5.23
C SER A 133 -14.58 -59.86 4.51
N ALA A 134 -13.39 -60.45 4.63
CA ALA A 134 -12.15 -59.94 4.06
C ALA A 134 -12.17 -60.12 2.52
N ARG A 135 -12.01 -59.02 1.79
CA ARG A 135 -11.75 -59.03 0.35
C ARG A 135 -10.50 -58.21 0.06
N THR A 136 -9.42 -58.92 -0.22
CA THR A 136 -8.14 -58.36 -0.68
C THR A 136 -8.36 -57.54 -1.94
N THR A 137 -8.21 -56.23 -1.84
CA THR A 137 -8.17 -55.31 -2.98
C THR A 137 -6.77 -54.71 -3.04
N THR A 138 -6.10 -54.95 -4.16
CA THR A 138 -4.79 -54.40 -4.51
C THR A 138 -4.88 -52.87 -4.57
N ILE A 139 -4.34 -52.19 -3.56
CA ILE A 139 -4.22 -50.73 -3.54
C ILE A 139 -3.09 -50.35 -4.50
N ARG A 140 -3.46 -49.81 -5.67
CA ARG A 140 -2.54 -49.10 -6.55
C ARG A 140 -2.12 -47.81 -5.84
N SER A 141 -0.85 -47.75 -5.44
CA SER A 141 -0.25 -46.57 -4.82
C SER A 141 -0.40 -45.36 -5.75
N SER A 142 -1.36 -44.49 -5.46
CA SER A 142 -1.40 -43.14 -6.03
C SER A 142 -0.41 -42.30 -5.23
N GLN A 143 0.78 -42.12 -5.80
CA GLN A 143 1.78 -41.19 -5.29
C GLN A 143 1.12 -39.80 -5.11
N PRO A 144 1.11 -39.23 -3.90
CA PRO A 144 0.56 -37.90 -3.70
C PRO A 144 1.40 -36.93 -4.54
N THR A 145 0.75 -36.28 -5.50
CA THR A 145 1.36 -35.16 -6.22
C THR A 145 1.52 -34.05 -5.20
N THR A 146 2.74 -33.85 -4.70
CA THR A 146 3.07 -32.70 -3.87
C THR A 146 2.88 -31.46 -4.74
N THR A 147 1.70 -30.84 -4.68
CA THR A 147 1.54 -29.46 -5.10
C THR A 147 2.40 -28.63 -4.16
N THR A 148 3.61 -28.31 -4.60
CA THR A 148 4.44 -27.28 -3.97
C THR A 148 3.56 -26.04 -3.86
N GLN A 149 3.16 -25.68 -2.65
CA GLN A 149 2.42 -24.45 -2.39
C GLN A 149 3.30 -23.31 -2.92
N SER A 150 2.86 -22.68 -4.01
CA SER A 150 3.52 -21.48 -4.52
C SER A 150 3.56 -20.49 -3.36
N GLY A 151 4.75 -19.97 -3.05
CA GLY A 151 4.93 -18.97 -1.99
C GLY A 151 4.05 -17.73 -2.22
N PRO A 152 4.01 -16.81 -1.23
CA PRO A 152 3.29 -15.54 -1.34
C PRO A 152 3.59 -14.84 -2.67
N LYS A 153 2.56 -14.30 -3.32
CA LYS A 153 2.68 -13.56 -4.59
C LYS A 153 2.24 -12.12 -4.40
N PRO A 154 2.79 -11.16 -5.17
CA PRO A 154 2.26 -9.80 -5.20
C PRO A 154 0.78 -9.81 -5.60
N VAL A 155 0.01 -8.87 -5.07
CA VAL A 155 -1.39 -8.68 -5.44
C VAL A 155 -1.50 -7.37 -6.22
N ILE A 156 -1.76 -7.45 -7.52
CA ILE A 156 -1.80 -6.27 -8.39
C ILE A 156 -3.12 -5.54 -8.17
N ALA A 157 -3.12 -4.63 -7.19
CA ALA A 157 -4.27 -3.83 -6.79
C ALA A 157 -3.81 -2.52 -6.14
N LEU A 158 -4.63 -1.48 -6.29
CA LEU A 158 -4.45 -0.18 -5.63
C LEU A 158 -5.09 -0.21 -4.23
N GLY A 159 -6.27 0.37 -4.06
CA GLY A 159 -6.92 0.52 -2.75
C GLY A 159 -7.24 -0.80 -2.03
N ASP A 160 -7.57 -1.86 -2.77
CA ASP A 160 -7.96 -3.17 -2.20
C ASP A 160 -6.75 -4.10 -1.93
N ASN A 161 -5.52 -3.59 -1.98
CA ASN A 161 -4.32 -4.39 -1.73
C ASN A 161 -4.27 -4.90 -0.27
N PRO A 162 -3.94 -6.18 -0.01
CA PRO A 162 -3.87 -6.73 1.35
C PRO A 162 -2.80 -6.07 2.24
N LEU A 163 -1.87 -5.30 1.67
CA LEU A 163 -0.96 -4.43 2.42
C LEU A 163 -1.74 -3.54 3.40
N PHE A 164 -2.87 -2.97 2.97
CA PHE A 164 -3.65 -1.97 3.71
C PHE A 164 -4.64 -2.58 4.73
N SER A 165 -4.31 -3.74 5.30
CA SER A 165 -5.09 -4.32 6.40
C SER A 165 -5.07 -3.44 7.65
N ALA A 166 -6.22 -3.29 8.30
CA ALA A 166 -6.41 -2.42 9.48
C ALA A 166 -5.47 -2.73 10.66
N THR A 167 -5.00 -3.97 10.79
CA THR A 167 -4.17 -4.40 11.92
C THR A 167 -2.67 -4.36 11.63
N ASN A 168 -2.26 -4.08 10.41
CA ASN A 168 -0.84 -4.09 10.04
C ASN A 168 -0.16 -2.79 10.47
N GLY A 169 0.81 -2.88 11.36
CA GLY A 169 1.78 -1.82 11.67
C GLY A 169 3.19 -2.41 11.64
N VAL A 170 4.22 -1.58 11.44
CA VAL A 170 5.60 -2.08 11.45
C VAL A 170 6.00 -2.52 12.86
N ASN A 171 6.88 -3.51 12.92
CA ASN A 171 7.45 -3.94 14.19
C ASN A 171 8.45 -2.92 14.71
N ALA A 172 8.64 -2.89 16.04
CA ALA A 172 9.78 -2.19 16.62
C ALA A 172 11.08 -2.81 16.09
N ALA A 173 12.02 -1.98 15.65
CA ALA A 173 13.30 -2.40 15.11
C ALA A 173 14.42 -1.53 15.69
N THR A 174 15.37 -2.15 16.38
CA THR A 174 16.54 -1.44 16.90
C THR A 174 17.53 -1.19 15.77
N CYS A 175 17.92 0.06 15.55
CA CYS A 175 18.91 0.43 14.55
C CYS A 175 20.17 0.96 15.25
N ASP A 176 21.30 0.29 15.09
CA ASP A 176 22.61 0.78 15.55
C ASP A 176 23.42 1.26 14.34
N LEU A 177 23.36 2.57 14.08
CA LEU A 177 23.93 3.19 12.91
C LEU A 177 25.29 3.82 13.23
N PRO A 178 26.26 3.78 12.30
CA PRO A 178 27.47 4.58 12.45
C PRO A 178 27.11 6.07 12.45
N ALA A 179 27.96 6.90 13.06
CA ALA A 179 27.76 8.35 13.02
C ALA A 179 27.79 8.85 11.56
N TRP A 180 26.86 9.74 11.23
CA TRP A 180 26.80 10.35 9.90
C TRP A 180 28.06 11.16 9.61
N ARG A 181 28.60 11.00 8.40
CA ARG A 181 29.60 11.91 7.81
C ARG A 181 29.28 12.12 6.34
N SER A 182 29.43 13.35 5.88
CA SER A 182 29.20 13.76 4.50
C SER A 182 30.40 13.42 3.61
N ASP A 183 30.70 12.12 3.51
CA ASP A 183 31.66 11.57 2.57
C ASP A 183 31.10 10.28 1.95
N PRO A 184 31.39 9.96 0.67
CA PRO A 184 30.78 8.83 -0.01
C PRO A 184 30.95 7.48 0.72
N LYS A 185 32.10 7.24 1.35
CA LYS A 185 32.38 5.99 2.04
C LYS A 185 31.57 5.85 3.33
N ALA A 186 31.46 6.93 4.11
CA ALA A 186 30.65 6.94 5.31
C ALA A 186 29.16 6.84 5.00
N THR A 187 28.68 7.52 3.96
CA THR A 187 27.30 7.42 3.47
C THR A 187 26.96 5.98 3.06
N GLN A 188 27.82 5.31 2.29
CA GLN A 188 27.62 3.90 1.95
C GLN A 188 27.55 3.02 3.20
N ALA A 189 28.48 3.19 4.15
CA ALA A 189 28.47 2.43 5.40
C ALA A 189 27.20 2.67 6.23
N PHE A 190 26.72 3.92 6.28
CA PHE A 190 25.52 4.32 7.00
C PHE A 190 24.27 3.62 6.46
N PHE A 191 23.99 3.73 5.17
CA PHE A 191 22.80 3.10 4.59
C PHE A 191 22.87 1.58 4.54
N THR A 192 24.08 1.02 4.36
CA THR A 192 24.28 -0.43 4.48
C THR A 192 23.96 -0.93 5.90
N ALA A 193 24.32 -0.17 6.93
CA ALA A 193 24.00 -0.49 8.31
C ALA A 193 22.52 -0.26 8.67
N ALA A 194 21.83 0.66 7.98
CA ALA A 194 20.42 0.93 8.17
C ALA A 194 19.51 -0.17 7.61
N LEU A 195 19.85 -0.73 6.45
CA LEU A 195 19.00 -1.69 5.74
C LEU A 195 18.46 -2.86 6.61
N PRO A 196 19.26 -3.54 7.46
CA PRO A 196 18.76 -4.62 8.29
C PRO A 196 17.61 -4.21 9.23
N CYS A 197 17.58 -2.98 9.74
CA CYS A 197 16.49 -2.56 10.62
C CYS A 197 15.23 -2.12 9.84
N PHE A 198 15.36 -1.75 8.56
CA PHE A 198 14.20 -1.68 7.66
C PHE A 198 13.59 -3.06 7.42
N ASP A 199 14.42 -4.08 7.20
CA ASP A 199 13.95 -5.46 7.04
C ASP A 199 13.22 -5.98 8.28
N GLN A 200 13.79 -5.74 9.47
CA GLN A 200 13.16 -6.13 10.74
C GLN A 200 11.79 -5.48 10.95
N ALA A 201 11.63 -4.22 10.52
CA ALA A 201 10.38 -3.49 10.65
C ALA A 201 9.31 -4.02 9.67
N TRP A 202 9.68 -4.26 8.40
CA TRP A 202 8.73 -4.50 7.30
C TRP A 202 8.48 -5.97 6.95
N ALA A 203 9.47 -6.86 7.04
CA ALA A 203 9.28 -8.26 6.66
C ALA A 203 8.11 -8.93 7.41
N PRO A 204 7.91 -8.71 8.73
CA PRO A 204 6.75 -9.26 9.45
C PRO A 204 5.41 -8.69 8.96
N VAL A 205 5.37 -7.44 8.51
CA VAL A 205 4.14 -6.82 7.96
C VAL A 205 3.74 -7.53 6.67
N MET A 206 4.70 -7.72 5.76
CA MET A 206 4.47 -8.36 4.47
C MET A 206 4.06 -9.82 4.67
N GLN A 207 4.68 -10.52 5.62
CA GLN A 207 4.28 -11.87 6.00
C GLN A 207 2.84 -11.92 6.54
N ARG A 208 2.46 -11.00 7.46
CA ARG A 208 1.09 -10.92 8.00
C ARG A 208 0.05 -10.59 6.92
N ALA A 209 0.44 -9.81 5.92
CA ALA A 209 -0.40 -9.49 4.76
C ALA A 209 -0.49 -10.64 3.73
N GLY A 210 0.27 -11.72 3.90
CA GLY A 210 0.35 -12.81 2.91
C GLY A 210 1.04 -12.39 1.60
N LEU A 211 1.89 -11.37 1.66
CA LEU A 211 2.64 -10.81 0.54
C LEU A 211 4.09 -11.30 0.54
N PRO A 212 4.78 -11.29 -0.62
CA PRO A 212 6.18 -11.69 -0.69
C PRO A 212 7.07 -10.66 0.00
N TYR A 213 8.26 -11.12 0.39
CA TYR A 213 9.30 -10.26 0.92
C TYR A 213 10.66 -10.67 0.39
N ALA A 214 11.47 -9.69 0.00
CA ALA A 214 12.87 -9.86 -0.31
C ALA A 214 13.58 -8.54 -0.01
N THR A 215 14.70 -8.59 0.72
CA THR A 215 15.54 -7.42 0.99
C THR A 215 15.98 -6.74 -0.32
N PRO A 216 15.86 -5.41 -0.46
CA PRO A 216 16.34 -4.70 -1.64
C PRO A 216 17.87 -4.66 -1.65
N LYS A 217 18.46 -4.55 -2.85
CA LYS A 217 19.88 -4.25 -2.99
C LYS A 217 20.12 -2.76 -2.74
N LEU A 218 21.36 -2.40 -2.41
CA LEU A 218 21.81 -1.02 -2.38
C LEU A 218 22.87 -0.78 -3.45
N ALA A 219 22.79 0.37 -4.11
CA ALA A 219 23.83 0.86 -5.01
C ALA A 219 24.18 2.31 -4.68
N PHE A 220 25.47 2.64 -4.74
CA PHE A 220 26.02 3.96 -4.42
C PHE A 220 26.78 4.49 -5.63
N PRO A 221 26.10 4.80 -6.74
CA PRO A 221 26.76 5.34 -7.92
C PRO A 221 27.38 6.70 -7.58
N GLY A 222 28.59 6.92 -8.08
CA GLY A 222 29.27 8.20 -7.96
C GLY A 222 29.46 8.87 -9.31
N GLY A 223 29.73 10.17 -9.29
CA GLY A 223 30.00 10.94 -10.49
C GLY A 223 28.76 11.54 -11.13
N LYS A 224 28.99 12.34 -12.17
CA LYS A 224 27.97 13.19 -12.79
C LYS A 224 26.97 12.44 -13.68
N THR A 225 27.27 11.22 -14.08
CA THR A 225 26.39 10.43 -14.95
C THR A 225 26.59 8.95 -14.64
N TRP A 226 25.49 8.23 -14.49
CA TRP A 226 25.49 6.79 -14.21
C TRP A 226 24.22 6.14 -14.76
N THR A 227 24.20 4.82 -14.86
CA THR A 227 23.06 4.09 -15.46
C THR A 227 22.50 3.04 -14.52
N SER A 228 21.20 2.83 -14.63
CA SER A 228 20.45 1.76 -13.98
C SER A 228 19.52 1.10 -15.00
N PRO A 229 18.95 -0.07 -14.66
CA PRO A 229 17.85 -0.65 -15.44
C PRO A 229 16.62 0.27 -15.54
N CYS A 230 16.53 1.27 -14.67
CA CYS A 230 15.47 2.28 -14.63
C CYS A 230 15.74 3.52 -15.49
N GLY A 231 16.94 3.65 -16.06
CA GLY A 231 17.33 4.78 -16.89
C GLY A 231 18.72 5.32 -16.56
N THR A 232 19.13 6.33 -17.32
CA THR A 232 20.39 7.05 -17.14
C THR A 232 20.18 8.26 -16.25
N ALA A 233 20.95 8.32 -15.18
CA ALA A 233 21.00 9.40 -14.23
C ALA A 233 22.00 10.48 -14.64
N GLU A 234 21.64 11.74 -14.41
CA GLU A 234 22.56 12.87 -14.50
C GLU A 234 22.87 13.46 -13.12
N ALA A 235 23.81 14.40 -13.06
CA ALA A 235 24.34 14.95 -11.82
C ALA A 235 23.22 15.62 -11.02
N GLY A 236 23.13 15.28 -9.72
CA GLY A 236 22.08 15.81 -8.84
C GLY A 236 20.77 15.01 -8.86
N TRP A 237 20.71 13.86 -9.54
CA TRP A 237 19.62 12.91 -9.32
C TRP A 237 19.53 12.50 -7.86
N ALA A 238 18.33 12.60 -7.30
CA ALA A 238 18.01 12.13 -5.96
C ALA A 238 18.13 10.60 -5.87
N ALA A 239 18.10 10.09 -4.64
CA ALA A 239 17.91 8.66 -4.43
C ALA A 239 16.62 8.18 -5.12
N PHE A 240 16.60 6.92 -5.54
CA PHE A 240 15.39 6.29 -6.04
C PHE A 240 15.43 4.76 -5.88
N TYR A 241 14.25 4.14 -5.78
CA TYR A 241 14.07 2.70 -5.91
C TYR A 241 13.80 2.26 -7.36
N CYS A 242 14.50 1.23 -7.81
CA CYS A 242 14.30 0.59 -9.11
C CYS A 242 13.64 -0.78 -8.97
N ALA A 243 12.38 -0.90 -9.39
CA ALA A 243 11.64 -2.15 -9.33
C ALA A 243 12.23 -3.25 -10.25
N GLN A 244 12.83 -2.86 -11.38
CA GLN A 244 13.36 -3.76 -12.41
C GLN A 244 14.48 -4.69 -11.90
N ASP A 245 15.30 -4.21 -10.96
CA ASP A 245 16.37 -5.00 -10.35
C ASP A 245 16.32 -5.07 -8.82
N SER A 246 15.28 -4.46 -8.24
CA SER A 246 15.00 -4.35 -6.81
C SER A 246 16.14 -3.68 -6.03
N THR A 247 16.62 -2.55 -6.53
CA THR A 247 17.75 -1.80 -5.96
C THR A 247 17.32 -0.40 -5.52
N ILE A 248 17.71 0.00 -4.31
CA ILE A 248 17.70 1.41 -3.88
C ILE A 248 19.04 2.03 -4.26
N TYR A 249 18.99 3.04 -5.14
CA TYR A 249 20.16 3.80 -5.57
C TYR A 249 20.30 5.05 -4.72
N MET A 250 21.46 5.21 -4.09
CA MET A 250 21.79 6.31 -3.18
C MET A 250 23.04 7.07 -3.68
N PRO A 251 22.95 7.85 -4.76
CA PRO A 251 24.06 8.68 -5.23
C PRO A 251 24.42 9.73 -4.18
N PHE A 252 25.69 9.84 -3.82
CA PHE A 252 26.14 10.79 -2.79
C PHE A 252 25.80 12.24 -3.18
N GLU A 253 25.99 12.58 -4.45
CA GLU A 253 25.70 13.89 -5.03
C GLU A 253 24.21 14.27 -4.97
N GLY A 254 23.31 13.30 -4.82
CA GLY A 254 21.86 13.51 -4.69
C GLY A 254 21.39 13.77 -3.26
N LEU A 255 22.27 13.62 -2.25
CA LEU A 255 21.87 13.68 -0.83
C LEU A 255 21.84 15.10 -0.25
N GLN A 256 22.20 16.13 -1.03
CA GLN A 256 22.18 17.53 -0.58
C GLN A 256 22.97 17.74 0.72
N THR A 257 24.17 17.15 0.82
CA THR A 257 24.91 17.09 2.09
C THR A 257 25.32 18.45 2.64
N GLU A 258 25.45 19.45 1.76
CA GLU A 258 25.74 20.83 2.08
C GLU A 258 24.54 21.54 2.73
N LYS A 259 23.31 21.23 2.28
CA LYS A 259 22.06 21.78 2.84
C LYS A 259 21.69 21.08 4.15
N LEU A 260 21.79 19.75 4.17
CA LEU A 260 21.29 18.93 5.27
C LEU A 260 22.29 18.80 6.41
N GLY A 261 23.60 18.97 6.15
CA GLY A 261 24.65 18.93 7.16
C GLY A 261 24.72 17.56 7.85
N THR A 262 24.42 17.52 9.15
CA THR A 262 24.42 16.29 9.96
C THR A 262 23.02 15.87 10.41
N ARG A 263 21.97 16.36 9.74
CA ARG A 263 20.58 16.01 10.04
C ARG A 263 20.28 14.57 9.61
N THR A 264 20.69 13.61 10.44
CA THR A 264 20.60 12.17 10.17
C THR A 264 19.17 11.74 9.82
N GLY A 265 18.16 12.34 10.47
CA GLY A 265 16.76 12.02 10.17
C GLY A 265 16.33 12.39 8.75
N SER A 266 16.88 13.45 8.16
CA SER A 266 16.59 13.84 6.77
C SER A 266 17.14 12.83 5.76
N TYR A 267 18.34 12.29 6.00
CA TYR A 267 18.92 11.24 5.15
C TYR A 267 18.18 9.90 5.29
N LEU A 268 17.79 9.54 6.52
CA LEU A 268 16.95 8.37 6.76
C LEU A 268 15.54 8.54 6.18
N ALA A 269 14.99 9.76 6.16
CA ALA A 269 13.70 10.05 5.56
C ALA A 269 13.69 9.76 4.06
N LEU A 270 14.73 10.19 3.35
CA LEU A 270 14.93 9.84 1.94
C LEU A 270 15.02 8.32 1.75
N PHE A 271 15.86 7.64 2.54
CA PHE A 271 16.00 6.19 2.42
C PHE A 271 14.71 5.43 2.76
N ALA A 272 13.94 5.91 3.74
CA ALA A 272 12.67 5.33 4.13
C ALA A 272 11.57 5.53 3.07
N HIS A 273 11.58 6.67 2.38
CA HIS A 273 10.73 6.92 1.22
C HIS A 273 11.01 5.90 0.10
N GLU A 274 12.29 5.70 -0.26
CA GLU A 274 12.65 4.69 -1.27
C GLU A 274 12.33 3.26 -0.84
N PHE A 275 12.47 2.97 0.46
CA PHE A 275 12.02 1.71 1.01
C PHE A 275 10.49 1.56 0.93
N GLY A 276 9.74 2.65 1.05
CA GLY A 276 8.30 2.70 0.80
C GLY A 276 7.95 2.25 -0.62
N HIS A 277 8.66 2.73 -1.64
CA HIS A 277 8.51 2.24 -3.02
C HIS A 277 8.85 0.76 -3.17
N HIS A 278 9.86 0.28 -2.45
CA HIS A 278 10.18 -1.15 -2.42
C HIS A 278 9.01 -1.99 -1.87
N ILE A 279 8.33 -1.52 -0.82
CA ILE A 279 7.13 -2.18 -0.26
C ILE A 279 5.96 -2.13 -1.26
N GLN A 280 5.77 -1.01 -1.96
CA GLN A 280 4.76 -0.92 -3.03
C GLN A 280 5.04 -1.94 -4.16
N ALA A 281 6.30 -2.13 -4.54
CA ALA A 281 6.68 -3.08 -5.57
C ALA A 281 6.45 -4.54 -5.12
N LEU A 282 6.89 -4.90 -3.92
CA LEU A 282 6.67 -6.25 -3.37
C LEU A 282 5.18 -6.57 -3.18
N SER A 283 4.37 -5.58 -2.81
CA SER A 283 2.94 -5.77 -2.61
C SER A 283 2.14 -5.86 -3.92
N GLY A 284 2.69 -5.40 -5.05
CA GLY A 284 2.02 -5.31 -6.34
C GLY A 284 1.28 -3.99 -6.57
N VAL A 285 1.35 -3.05 -5.63
CA VAL A 285 0.75 -1.72 -5.77
C VAL A 285 1.44 -0.93 -6.88
N SER A 286 2.77 -0.99 -6.98
CA SER A 286 3.51 -0.26 -8.02
C SER A 286 3.11 -0.68 -9.43
N ASP A 287 2.90 -1.98 -9.67
CA ASP A 287 2.46 -2.49 -10.97
C ASP A 287 1.05 -1.98 -11.31
N ALA A 288 0.13 -2.03 -10.35
CA ALA A 288 -1.22 -1.50 -10.54
C ALA A 288 -1.23 0.01 -10.79
N TYR A 289 -0.33 0.76 -10.14
CA TYR A 289 -0.12 2.18 -10.37
C TYR A 289 0.36 2.44 -11.80
N TRP A 290 1.40 1.73 -12.26
CA TRP A 290 1.95 1.93 -13.60
C TRP A 290 0.92 1.60 -14.69
N ASP A 291 0.14 0.54 -14.53
CA ASP A 291 -0.95 0.20 -15.45
C ASP A 291 -2.00 1.32 -15.52
N ALA A 292 -2.45 1.81 -14.37
CA ALA A 292 -3.44 2.89 -14.30
C ALA A 292 -2.90 4.19 -14.89
N ARG A 293 -1.65 4.55 -14.60
CA ARG A 293 -1.08 5.84 -14.99
C ARG A 293 -0.63 5.85 -16.45
N TYR A 294 -0.27 4.69 -17.03
CA TYR A 294 -0.13 4.49 -18.47
C TYR A 294 -1.47 4.69 -19.20
N ALA A 295 -2.56 4.09 -18.68
CA ALA A 295 -3.89 4.24 -19.28
C ALA A 295 -4.41 5.69 -19.21
N ALA A 296 -4.06 6.43 -18.16
CA ALA A 296 -4.44 7.84 -17.99
C ALA A 296 -3.57 8.83 -18.80
N GLY A 297 -2.35 8.45 -19.15
CA GLY A 297 -1.36 9.29 -19.86
C GLY A 297 -0.51 10.16 -18.92
N ASP A 298 0.81 10.11 -19.10
CA ASP A 298 1.86 10.57 -18.18
C ASP A 298 1.78 12.04 -17.73
N GLN A 299 1.15 12.92 -18.48
CA GLN A 299 1.08 14.35 -18.16
C GLN A 299 -0.35 14.87 -18.06
N THR A 300 -1.34 13.98 -17.99
CA THR A 300 -2.72 14.37 -17.77
C THR A 300 -2.99 14.67 -16.29
N PRO A 301 -4.01 15.48 -15.95
CA PRO A 301 -4.37 15.74 -14.56
C PRO A 301 -4.65 14.46 -13.74
N VAL A 302 -5.35 13.49 -14.33
CA VAL A 302 -5.62 12.18 -13.71
C VAL A 302 -4.32 11.43 -13.46
N GLY A 303 -3.44 11.46 -14.45
CA GLY A 303 -2.13 10.89 -14.35
C GLY A 303 -1.30 11.45 -13.20
N LEU A 304 -1.20 12.76 -13.13
CA LEU A 304 -0.44 13.46 -12.10
C LEU A 304 -1.03 13.21 -10.70
N GLU A 305 -2.35 13.08 -10.58
CA GLU A 305 -2.98 12.60 -9.34
C GLU A 305 -2.55 11.18 -8.95
N LEU A 306 -2.50 10.23 -9.90
CA LEU A 306 -2.02 8.88 -9.63
C LEU A 306 -0.57 8.89 -9.14
N SER A 307 0.29 9.74 -9.73
CA SER A 307 1.66 9.94 -9.28
C SER A 307 1.70 10.46 -7.84
N ARG A 308 0.97 11.54 -7.52
CA ARG A 308 0.90 12.07 -6.15
C ARG A 308 0.44 11.02 -5.13
N ARG A 309 -0.55 10.19 -5.46
CA ARG A 309 -1.02 9.09 -4.60
C ARG A 309 0.09 8.06 -4.34
N SER A 310 0.87 7.71 -5.36
CA SER A 310 2.01 6.79 -5.23
C SER A 310 3.10 7.36 -4.31
N GLU A 311 3.50 8.61 -4.56
CA GLU A 311 4.56 9.30 -3.81
C GLU A 311 4.19 9.53 -2.34
N LEU A 312 2.98 10.04 -2.09
CA LEU A 312 2.49 10.29 -0.73
C LEU A 312 2.28 8.99 0.06
N GLN A 313 2.00 7.88 -0.62
CA GLN A 313 1.96 6.57 0.04
C GLN A 313 3.36 6.11 0.44
N ALA A 314 4.35 6.20 -0.44
CA ALA A 314 5.72 5.88 -0.10
C ALA A 314 6.20 6.73 1.09
N GLN A 315 5.80 8.00 1.11
CA GLN A 315 6.06 8.92 2.20
C GLN A 315 5.42 8.49 3.53
N CYS A 316 4.15 8.08 3.52
CA CYS A 316 3.46 7.54 4.70
C CYS A 316 4.09 6.24 5.21
N LEU A 317 4.40 5.30 4.31
CA LEU A 317 5.11 4.06 4.65
C LEU A 317 6.49 4.37 5.24
N GLY A 318 7.22 5.35 4.71
CA GLY A 318 8.48 5.84 5.27
C GLY A 318 8.32 6.36 6.70
N GLY A 319 7.27 7.15 6.95
CA GLY A 319 6.91 7.61 8.29
C GLY A 319 6.66 6.47 9.28
N MET A 320 5.96 5.40 8.85
CA MET A 320 5.74 4.22 9.69
C MET A 320 7.05 3.59 10.15
N TRP A 321 8.08 3.51 9.29
CA TRP A 321 9.38 2.97 9.69
C TRP A 321 10.00 3.75 10.86
N PHE A 322 9.89 5.09 10.87
CA PHE A 322 10.37 5.89 12.00
C PHE A 322 9.63 5.58 13.30
N ALA A 323 8.35 5.22 13.24
CA ALA A 323 7.61 4.79 14.43
C ALA A 323 8.22 3.49 15.00
N GLY A 324 8.43 2.49 14.13
CA GLY A 324 9.09 1.24 14.50
C GLY A 324 10.52 1.44 15.01
N GLY A 325 11.29 2.31 14.36
CA GLY A 325 12.66 2.66 14.75
C GLY A 325 12.72 3.35 16.11
N GLN A 326 11.86 4.35 16.36
CA GLN A 326 11.81 5.06 17.64
C GLN A 326 11.41 4.12 18.79
N HIS A 327 10.44 3.22 18.56
CA HIS A 327 10.06 2.21 19.55
C HIS A 327 11.17 1.16 19.78
N GLY A 328 11.96 0.84 18.76
CA GLY A 328 13.10 -0.08 18.86
C GLY A 328 14.36 0.55 19.45
N GLY A 329 14.48 1.87 19.41
CA GLY A 329 15.59 2.65 19.98
C GLY A 329 16.89 2.59 19.16
N GLY A 330 18.03 2.67 19.84
CA GLY A 330 19.35 2.78 19.22
C GLY A 330 19.60 4.19 18.69
N SER A 331 20.03 4.30 17.43
CA SER A 331 20.33 5.56 16.76
C SER A 331 19.09 6.38 16.35
N ILE A 332 17.89 5.80 16.42
CA ILE A 332 16.64 6.50 16.06
C ILE A 332 16.11 7.27 17.28
N THR A 333 16.75 8.39 17.56
CA THR A 333 16.43 9.27 18.71
C THR A 333 15.36 10.31 18.37
N ASP A 334 14.82 11.02 19.37
CA ASP A 334 13.89 12.14 19.14
C ASP A 334 14.48 13.25 18.26
N THR A 335 15.80 13.44 18.27
CA THR A 335 16.47 14.37 17.35
C THR A 335 16.35 13.90 15.91
N VAL A 336 16.53 12.60 15.65
CA VAL A 336 16.34 12.00 14.33
C VAL A 336 14.88 12.13 13.87
N ILE A 337 13.91 11.98 14.77
CA ILE A 337 12.49 12.22 14.45
C ILE A 337 12.23 13.68 14.10
N ARG A 338 12.79 14.65 14.86
CA ARG A 338 12.64 16.08 14.55
C ARG A 338 13.26 16.46 13.21
N ASP A 339 14.44 15.93 12.90
CA ASP A 339 15.10 16.12 11.60
C ASP A 339 14.24 15.61 10.44
N MET A 340 13.62 14.43 10.60
CA MET A 340 12.69 13.87 9.62
C MET A 340 11.45 14.75 9.44
N LEU A 341 10.78 15.16 10.52
CA LEU A 341 9.57 16.00 10.42
C LEU A 341 9.87 17.34 9.75
N ALA A 342 10.97 17.99 10.14
CA ALA A 342 11.35 19.28 9.57
C ALA A 342 11.64 19.18 8.07
N ASP A 343 12.37 18.14 7.65
CA ASP A 343 12.70 17.91 6.25
C ASP A 343 11.47 17.52 5.41
N GLY A 344 10.54 16.74 5.96
CA GLY A 344 9.30 16.36 5.29
C GLY A 344 8.46 17.55 4.84
N TYR A 345 8.30 18.57 5.69
CA TYR A 345 7.54 19.78 5.37
C TYR A 345 8.28 20.78 4.46
N GLU A 346 9.53 20.50 4.06
CA GLU A 346 10.29 21.27 3.06
C GLU A 346 10.31 20.62 1.67
N ARG A 347 9.76 19.40 1.54
CA ARG A 347 9.77 18.58 0.31
C ARG A 347 8.40 18.54 -0.36
N GLY A 348 8.29 17.93 -1.54
CA GLY A 348 7.06 17.88 -2.34
C GLY A 348 7.02 18.94 -3.44
N ASP A 349 5.85 19.16 -4.01
CA ASP A 349 5.60 20.13 -5.08
C ASP A 349 5.61 21.55 -4.50
N TRP A 350 6.59 22.36 -4.92
CA TRP A 350 6.73 23.76 -4.50
C TRP A 350 6.92 24.74 -5.68
N GLN A 351 7.24 24.24 -6.87
CA GLN A 351 7.34 25.06 -8.09
C GLN A 351 6.06 24.98 -8.89
N GLU A 352 5.43 26.12 -9.16
CA GLU A 352 4.16 26.18 -9.90
C GLU A 352 4.30 25.74 -11.36
N ASP A 353 5.49 25.92 -11.96
CA ASP A 353 5.75 25.63 -13.38
C ASP A 353 6.16 24.16 -13.65
N LEU A 354 6.31 23.34 -12.60
CA LEU A 354 6.66 21.92 -12.73
C LEU A 354 5.41 21.04 -12.65
N PRO A 355 5.44 19.83 -13.26
CA PRO A 355 4.38 18.85 -13.05
C PRO A 355 4.18 18.58 -11.55
N ARG A 356 2.91 18.55 -11.12
CA ARG A 356 2.56 18.25 -9.72
C ARG A 356 2.40 16.75 -9.52
N ASP A 357 3.49 16.06 -9.21
CA ASP A 357 3.57 14.61 -9.14
C ASP A 357 3.92 14.07 -7.74
N HIS A 358 4.32 14.91 -6.77
CA HIS A 358 4.69 14.48 -5.41
C HIS A 358 3.74 15.00 -4.32
N GLY A 359 2.78 15.84 -4.67
CA GLY A 359 1.83 16.46 -3.74
C GLY A 359 2.45 17.71 -3.11
N SER A 360 1.63 18.66 -2.66
CA SER A 360 2.14 19.89 -2.04
C SER A 360 3.04 19.60 -0.84
N GLN A 361 3.89 20.56 -0.46
CA GLN A 361 4.74 20.40 0.72
C GLN A 361 3.97 20.06 2.00
N GLN A 362 2.79 20.66 2.15
CA GLN A 362 1.91 20.37 3.27
C GLN A 362 1.44 18.90 3.26
N HIS A 363 1.01 18.37 2.10
CA HIS A 363 0.59 16.97 2.00
C HIS A 363 1.76 16.01 2.15
N TYR A 364 2.92 16.33 1.59
CA TYR A 364 4.12 15.52 1.71
C TYR A 364 4.52 15.31 3.18
N GLY A 365 4.67 16.39 3.95
CA GLY A 365 4.96 16.32 5.37
C GLY A 365 3.84 15.66 6.18
N ALA A 366 2.57 16.00 5.89
CA ALA A 366 1.43 15.47 6.63
C ALA A 366 1.27 13.95 6.45
N TRP A 367 1.48 13.40 5.26
CA TRP A 367 1.46 11.95 5.03
C TRP A 367 2.61 11.23 5.74
N GLN A 368 3.81 11.83 5.78
CA GLN A 368 4.92 11.28 6.56
C GLN A 368 4.58 11.21 8.05
N GLU A 369 4.11 12.33 8.61
CA GLU A 369 3.71 12.44 10.00
C GLU A 369 2.54 11.50 10.32
N HIS A 370 1.60 11.34 9.39
CA HIS A 370 0.49 10.41 9.53
C HIS A 370 0.95 8.97 9.67
N GLY A 371 1.88 8.52 8.83
CA GLY A 371 2.48 7.20 8.95
C GLY A 371 3.24 6.99 10.25
N PHE A 372 4.03 7.99 10.66
CA PHE A 372 4.77 7.99 11.92
C PHE A 372 3.86 7.89 13.15
N THR A 373 2.83 8.73 13.21
CA THR A 373 1.95 8.81 14.38
C THR A 373 0.99 7.63 14.50
N THR A 374 0.51 7.09 13.37
CA THR A 374 -0.47 6.00 13.39
C THR A 374 0.20 4.63 13.48
N ASN A 375 1.36 4.45 12.84
CA ASN A 375 2.01 3.15 12.63
C ASN A 375 1.01 2.07 12.18
N ARG A 376 0.22 2.37 11.15
CA ARG A 376 -0.71 1.42 10.53
C ARG A 376 -0.67 1.58 9.01
N THR A 377 -0.77 0.47 8.28
CA THR A 377 -0.78 0.51 6.80
C THR A 377 -2.10 1.00 6.26
N ALA A 378 -3.25 0.64 6.86
CA ALA A 378 -4.56 1.05 6.37
C ALA A 378 -4.74 2.58 6.25
N PRO A 379 -4.31 3.40 7.24
CA PRO A 379 -4.33 4.85 7.09
C PRO A 379 -3.44 5.37 5.96
N CYS A 380 -2.34 4.69 5.62
CA CYS A 380 -1.49 5.01 4.45
C CYS A 380 -2.09 4.64 3.08
N ASN A 381 -3.37 4.26 3.01
CA ASN A 381 -4.05 3.93 1.76
C ASN A 381 -4.49 5.19 1.00
N THR A 382 -3.53 5.85 0.36
CA THR A 382 -3.76 7.05 -0.46
C THR A 382 -4.70 6.80 -1.64
N TRP A 383 -4.91 5.56 -2.08
CA TRP A 383 -5.81 5.23 -3.18
C TRP A 383 -7.30 5.40 -2.84
N LEU A 384 -7.63 5.37 -1.55
CA LEU A 384 -8.98 5.60 -1.03
C LEU A 384 -9.16 7.01 -0.44
N ALA A 385 -8.10 7.81 -0.38
CA ALA A 385 -8.14 9.20 0.10
C ALA A 385 -8.85 10.12 -0.91
N ALA A 386 -9.44 11.22 -0.41
CA ALA A 386 -10.03 12.22 -1.29
C ALA A 386 -8.93 12.88 -2.14
N ALA A 387 -9.27 13.30 -3.36
CA ALA A 387 -8.30 13.95 -4.26
C ALA A 387 -7.66 15.21 -3.65
N ALA A 388 -8.40 15.91 -2.77
CA ALA A 388 -7.87 17.08 -2.05
C ALA A 388 -6.74 16.73 -1.08
N ASP A 389 -6.78 15.54 -0.47
CA ASP A 389 -5.82 15.07 0.55
C ASP A 389 -4.52 14.54 -0.08
N VAL A 390 -4.49 14.40 -1.41
CA VAL A 390 -3.33 13.92 -2.18
C VAL A 390 -2.86 14.97 -3.19
N SER A 391 -3.19 16.24 -2.93
CA SER A 391 -3.04 17.31 -3.92
C SER A 391 -1.69 18.00 -3.92
#